data_AF-A0A920J8J4-F1
#
_entry.id   AF-A0A920J8J4-F1
#
_cell.length_a   1.000
_cell.length_b   1.000
_cell.length_c   1.000
_cell.angle_alpha   90.00
_cell.angle_beta   90.00
_cell.angle_gamma   90.00
#
_symmetry.space_group_name_H-M   'P 1'
#
loop_
_entity.id
_entity.type
_entity.pdbx_description
1 polymer ?
#
loop_
_entity_poly.entity_id
_entity_poly.type
_entity_poly.pdbx_seq_one_letter_code
_entity_poly.pdbx_strand_id
1 'polypeptide(L)'
;MDDATPPDNHLIINTGIMLEHISNGLIPTGIHRVIADEGQTDGRMSIVQFCHPTPWTILSPLPSCIDETHPQRYAPITAADRLDQVLWEINLVEDNRRVD
;
A
#
# COMPACT_ATOMS: atom_id res chain seq x y z
N MET A 1 7.61 8.29 -15.99
CA MET A 1 7.50 8.17 -14.53
C MET A 1 8.41 9.24 -14.02
N ASP A 2 7.85 10.25 -13.36
CA ASP A 2 8.56 11.49 -13.08
C ASP A 2 9.25 11.40 -11.72
N ASP A 3 10.32 12.17 -11.56
CA ASP A 3 11.06 12.19 -10.30
C ASP A 3 10.25 12.85 -9.20
N ALA A 4 10.22 12.20 -8.04
CA ALA A 4 9.52 12.69 -6.85
C ALA A 4 10.52 13.35 -5.90
N THR A 5 10.85 14.61 -6.15
CA THR A 5 11.72 15.41 -5.28
C THR A 5 10.88 16.15 -4.24
N PRO A 6 11.00 15.83 -2.93
CA PRO A 6 10.27 16.57 -1.91
C PRO A 6 10.91 17.94 -1.69
N PRO A 7 10.11 18.99 -1.42
CA PRO A 7 10.65 20.25 -0.92
C PRO A 7 11.36 20.05 0.43
N ASP A 8 12.27 20.96 0.77
CA ASP A 8 12.98 20.91 2.04
C ASP A 8 12.01 20.84 3.23
N ASN A 9 12.32 19.98 4.20
CA ASN A 9 11.49 19.73 5.39
C ASN A 9 10.08 19.17 5.10
N HIS A 10 9.87 18.54 3.95
CA HIS A 10 8.60 17.87 3.62
C HIS A 10 8.77 16.35 3.53
N LEU A 11 7.65 15.66 3.69
CA LEU A 11 7.54 14.20 3.58
C LEU A 11 6.78 13.88 2.29
N ILE A 12 7.21 12.83 1.59
CA ILE A 12 6.42 12.22 0.52
C ILE A 12 5.44 11.24 1.16
N ILE A 13 4.16 11.39 0.84
CA ILE A 13 3.10 10.47 1.25
C ILE A 13 2.59 9.75 0.01
N ASN A 14 2.54 8.42 0.07
CA ASN A 14 1.90 7.60 -0.97
C ASN A 14 0.70 6.85 -0.39
N THR A 15 -0.12 6.34 -1.31
CA THR A 15 -1.33 5.59 -1.02
C THR A 15 -1.07 4.10 -1.22
N GLY A 16 -1.48 3.30 -0.24
CA GLY A 16 -1.29 1.86 -0.22
C GLY A 16 -2.57 1.07 -0.52
N ILE A 17 -2.39 -0.24 -0.70
CA ILE A 17 -3.42 -1.19 -1.11
C ILE A 17 -4.65 -1.21 -0.17
N MET A 18 -4.45 -1.03 1.14
CA MET A 18 -5.58 -1.00 2.08
C MET A 18 -6.47 0.24 1.88
N LEU A 19 -5.88 1.38 1.49
CA LEU A 19 -6.63 2.60 1.17
C LEU A 19 -7.38 2.47 -0.15
N GLU A 20 -6.76 1.83 -1.15
CA GLU A 20 -7.43 1.48 -2.40
C GLU A 20 -8.68 0.62 -2.14
N HIS A 21 -8.57 -0.38 -1.27
CA HIS A 21 -9.67 -1.28 -0.92
C HIS A 21 -10.86 -0.54 -0.28
N ILE A 22 -10.62 0.29 0.75
CA ILE A 22 -11.70 1.02 1.43
C ILE A 22 -12.28 2.15 0.57
N SER A 23 -11.50 2.71 -0.36
CA SER A 23 -11.97 3.75 -1.28
C SER A 23 -12.66 3.17 -2.53
N ASN A 24 -12.91 1.86 -2.58
CA ASN A 24 -13.44 1.17 -3.75
C ASN A 24 -12.62 1.43 -5.04
N GLY A 25 -11.31 1.68 -4.89
CA GLY A 25 -10.40 1.98 -5.98
C GLY A 25 -10.46 3.41 -6.50
N LEU A 26 -11.14 4.33 -5.81
CA LEU A 26 -11.09 5.76 -6.14
C LEU A 26 -9.71 6.37 -5.83
N ILE A 27 -9.05 5.88 -4.79
CA ILE A 27 -7.67 6.25 -4.46
C ILE A 27 -6.77 5.07 -4.82
N PRO A 28 -6.08 5.10 -5.98
CA PRO A 28 -5.27 3.97 -6.43
C PRO A 28 -4.00 3.81 -5.58
N THR A 29 -3.41 2.62 -5.62
CA THR A 29 -2.08 2.37 -5.04
C THR A 29 -0.99 3.02 -5.89
N GLY A 30 -0.02 3.69 -5.25
CA GLY A 30 1.12 4.30 -5.93
C GLY A 30 2.25 3.31 -6.24
N ILE A 31 2.50 3.01 -7.51
CA ILE A 31 3.71 2.28 -7.94
C ILE A 31 4.89 3.25 -7.92
N HIS A 32 6.00 2.87 -7.29
CA HIS A 32 7.20 3.70 -7.16
C HIS A 32 8.46 2.83 -7.10
N ARG A 33 9.60 3.43 -7.47
CA ARG A 33 10.93 2.83 -7.39
C ARG A 33 11.97 3.88 -7.01
N VAL A 34 13.09 3.44 -6.45
CA VAL A 34 14.27 4.28 -6.23
C VAL A 34 15.32 3.88 -7.26
N ILE A 35 15.86 4.86 -7.99
CA ILE A 35 16.95 4.69 -8.94
C ILE A 35 18.13 5.50 -8.40
N ALA A 36 19.35 4.97 -8.51
CA ALA A 36 20.55 5.73 -8.20
C ALA A 36 20.91 6.66 -9.36
N ASP A 37 21.36 7.87 -9.06
CA ASP A 37 21.77 8.82 -10.09
C ASP A 37 23.06 8.35 -10.79
N GLU A 38 23.24 8.77 -12.04
CA GLU A 38 24.47 8.48 -12.79
C GLU A 38 25.70 9.02 -12.04
N GLY A 39 26.63 8.14 -11.68
CA GLY A 39 27.85 8.50 -10.96
C GLY A 39 27.67 8.72 -9.45
N GLN A 40 26.50 8.43 -8.88
CA GLN A 40 26.30 8.46 -7.44
C GLN A 40 27.20 7.43 -6.74
N THR A 41 28.15 7.93 -5.94
CA THR A 41 29.09 7.09 -5.16
C THR A 41 28.76 7.08 -3.68
N ASP A 42 28.05 8.10 -3.19
CA ASP A 42 27.59 8.22 -1.81
C ASP A 42 26.30 7.41 -1.56
N GLY A 43 26.17 6.90 -0.34
CA GLY A 43 24.96 6.18 0.09
C GLY A 43 23.76 7.11 0.27
N ARG A 44 22.57 6.66 -0.14
CA ARG A 44 21.29 7.34 0.12
C ARG A 44 20.64 6.76 1.37
N MET A 45 20.32 7.62 2.35
CA MET A 45 19.53 7.24 3.53
C MET A 45 18.08 7.71 3.38
N SER A 46 17.12 6.84 3.70
CA SER A 46 15.71 7.21 3.82
C SER A 46 15.03 6.44 4.94
N ILE A 47 14.06 7.08 5.60
CA ILE A 47 13.22 6.46 6.61
C ILE A 47 11.82 6.32 6.02
N VAL A 48 11.23 5.13 6.14
CA VAL A 48 9.87 4.85 5.68
C VAL A 48 9.03 4.42 6.88
N GLN A 49 7.86 5.02 7.00
CA GLN A 49 6.84 4.60 7.97
C GLN A 49 5.64 4.05 7.20
N PHE A 50 5.31 2.78 7.43
CA PHE A 50 4.06 2.20 6.95
C PHE A 50 2.96 2.40 7.99
N CYS A 51 1.87 3.05 7.59
CA CYS A 51 0.71 3.27 8.45
C CYS A 51 -0.37 2.26 8.09
N HIS A 52 -0.62 1.32 9.00
CA HIS A 52 -1.64 0.28 8.84
C HIS A 52 -2.81 0.51 9.80
N PRO A 53 -4.05 0.18 9.40
CA PRO A 53 -5.13 -0.05 10.34
C PRO A 53 -4.76 -1.15 11.35
N THR A 54 -5.45 -1.19 12.49
CA THR A 54 -5.32 -2.31 13.41
C THR A 54 -5.67 -3.63 12.71
N PRO A 55 -5.03 -4.77 13.05
CA PRO A 55 -5.21 -6.04 12.33
C PRO A 55 -6.66 -6.51 12.19
N TRP A 56 -7.50 -6.25 13.20
CA TRP A 56 -8.92 -6.62 13.24
C TRP A 56 -9.85 -5.66 12.49
N THR A 57 -9.34 -4.58 11.90
CA THR A 57 -10.16 -3.65 11.12
C THR A 57 -10.67 -4.34 9.86
N ILE A 58 -11.98 -4.28 9.63
CA ILE A 58 -12.60 -4.75 8.39
C ILE A 58 -12.44 -3.68 7.32
N LEU A 59 -11.69 -4.01 6.27
CA LEU A 59 -11.56 -3.22 5.05
C LEU A 59 -12.77 -3.51 4.16
N SER A 60 -13.86 -2.76 4.38
CA SER A 60 -15.01 -2.72 3.48
C SER A 60 -14.97 -1.42 2.67
N PRO A 61 -15.29 -1.45 1.36
CA PRO A 61 -15.51 -0.23 0.62
C PRO A 61 -16.52 0.67 1.33
N LEU A 62 -16.18 1.96 1.46
CA LEU A 62 -17.05 2.93 2.12
C LEU A 62 -18.31 3.17 1.28
N PRO A 63 -19.49 3.37 1.90
CA PRO A 63 -20.73 3.65 1.16
C PRO A 63 -20.63 4.86 0.24
N SER A 64 -19.85 5.89 0.63
CA SER A 64 -19.59 7.09 -0.18
C SER A 64 -18.74 6.82 -1.43
N CYS A 65 -18.18 5.62 -1.56
CA CYS A 65 -17.35 5.19 -2.68
C CYS A 65 -18.07 4.14 -3.54
N ILE A 66 -19.39 3.96 -3.36
CA ILE A 66 -20.21 3.01 -4.11
C ILE A 66 -21.44 3.75 -4.65
N ASP A 67 -21.68 3.64 -5.95
CA ASP A 67 -22.88 4.15 -6.61
C ASP A 67 -23.29 3.27 -7.80
N GLU A 68 -24.34 3.65 -8.53
CA GLU A 68 -24.88 2.89 -9.66
C GLU A 68 -23.87 2.74 -10.82
N THR A 69 -22.96 3.70 -10.96
CA THR A 69 -21.92 3.73 -12.01
C THR A 69 -20.58 3.18 -11.54
N HIS A 70 -20.35 3.15 -10.22
CA HIS A 70 -19.17 2.61 -9.58
C HIS A 70 -19.58 1.62 -8.46
N PRO A 71 -20.05 0.40 -8.84
CA PRO A 71 -20.53 -0.58 -7.87
C PRO A 71 -19.39 -1.08 -6.97
N GLN A 72 -19.74 -1.81 -5.91
CA GLN A 72 -18.75 -2.38 -5.00
C GLN A 72 -17.81 -3.37 -5.74
N ARG A 73 -16.51 -3.07 -5.78
CA ARG A 73 -15.49 -3.85 -6.49
C ARG A 73 -14.75 -4.83 -5.59
N TYR A 74 -14.71 -4.57 -4.30
CA TYR A 74 -13.97 -5.38 -3.33
C TYR A 74 -14.89 -5.99 -2.28
N ALA A 75 -14.64 -7.25 -1.93
CA ALA A 75 -15.29 -7.89 -0.79
C ALA A 75 -14.66 -7.42 0.54
N PRO A 76 -15.42 -7.39 1.65
CA PRO A 76 -14.85 -7.13 2.96
C PRO A 76 -13.74 -8.13 3.31
N ILE A 77 -12.63 -7.65 3.87
CA ILE A 77 -11.49 -8.46 4.32
C ILE A 77 -10.90 -7.83 5.59
N THR A 78 -10.30 -8.61 6.49
CA THR A 78 -9.57 -8.00 7.62
C THR A 78 -8.26 -7.37 7.14
N ALA A 79 -7.78 -6.34 7.84
CA ALA A 79 -6.47 -5.74 7.53
C ALA A 79 -5.33 -6.77 7.67
N ALA A 80 -5.44 -7.69 8.65
CA ALA A 80 -4.50 -8.80 8.82
C ALA A 80 -4.45 -9.71 7.59
N ASP A 81 -5.61 -10.20 7.14
CA ASP A 81 -5.69 -11.12 6.00
C ASP A 81 -5.21 -10.44 4.70
N ARG A 82 -5.51 -9.15 4.53
CA ARG A 82 -5.03 -8.40 3.35
C ARG A 82 -3.52 -8.23 3.37
N LEU A 83 -2.91 -8.01 4.54
CA LEU A 83 -1.46 -7.96 4.67
C LEU A 83 -0.85 -9.34 4.37
N ASP A 84 -1.39 -10.41 4.95
CA ASP A 84 -0.91 -11.78 4.72
C ASP A 84 -0.98 -12.16 3.23
N GLN A 85 -2.05 -11.78 2.53
CA GLN A 85 -2.18 -11.97 1.08
C GLN A 85 -1.04 -11.27 0.32
N VAL A 86 -0.76 -10.01 0.62
CA VAL A 86 0.32 -9.25 -0.04
C VAL A 86 1.69 -9.88 0.24
N LEU A 87 1.95 -10.28 1.49
CA LEU A 87 3.21 -10.93 1.87
C LEU A 87 3.41 -12.25 1.11
N TRP A 88 2.33 -13.01 0.90
CA TRP A 88 2.36 -14.22 0.08
C TRP A 88 2.60 -13.90 -1.41
N GLU A 89 1.89 -12.92 -1.98
CA GLU A 89 2.03 -12.50 -3.39
C GLU A 89 3.46 -12.04 -3.75
N ILE A 90 4.16 -11.42 -2.80
CA ILE A 90 5.55 -10.96 -2.99
C ILE A 90 6.60 -11.99 -2.55
N ASN A 91 6.19 -13.22 -2.23
CA ASN A 91 7.03 -14.30 -1.73
C ASN A 91 7.85 -13.95 -0.47
N LEU A 92 7.32 -13.07 0.39
CA LEU A 92 7.96 -12.74 1.68
C LEU A 92 7.55 -13.73 2.79
N VAL A 93 6.58 -14.62 2.51
CA VAL A 93 6.25 -15.75 3.38
C VAL A 93 6.86 -17.04 2.80
N GLU A 94 8.17 -17.23 2.99
CA GLU A 94 8.81 -18.55 2.86
C GLU A 94 8.65 -19.28 4.20
N ASP A 95 7.89 -20.39 4.21
CA ASP A 95 7.96 -21.49 5.19
C ASP A 95 7.63 -21.26 6.69
N ASN A 96 6.72 -20.36 7.11
CA ASN A 96 6.42 -20.28 8.56
C ASN A 96 4.99 -19.98 9.03
N ARG A 97 3.95 -20.31 8.26
CA ARG A 97 2.56 -20.34 8.78
C ARG A 97 1.71 -21.53 8.28
N ARG A 98 2.32 -22.71 8.09
CA ARG A 98 1.53 -23.95 8.26
C ARG A 98 1.36 -24.17 9.75
N VAL A 99 0.29 -23.62 10.31
CA VAL A 99 -0.26 -24.16 11.54
C VAL A 99 -0.95 -25.45 11.10
N ASP A 100 -0.38 -26.60 11.50
CA ASP A 100 -1.06 -27.90 11.43
C ASP A 100 -2.37 -27.89 12.23
#